data_AF-A0A8J8JBG5-F1
#
_entry.id   AF-A0A8J8JBG5-F1
#
_cell.length_a   1.000
_cell.length_b   1.000
_cell.length_c   1.000
_cell.angle_alpha   90.00
_cell.angle_beta   90.00
_cell.angle_gamma   90.00
#
_symmetry.space_group_name_H-M   'P 1'
#
loop_
_entity.id
_entity.type
_entity.pdbx_description
1 polymer ?
#
loop_
_entity_poly.entity_id
_entity_poly.type
_entity_poly.pdbx_seq_one_letter_code
_entity_poly.pdbx_strand_id
1 'polypeptide(L)'
;MRLHKLAVLDFISIVLLYGVIAYSNQILGFYAMLQIMGASIWKIWVAVIGVGIRFLLQVSIIGLFIWVTLGYRIGAGEVKSAFVPLLAAGVFCTIMRFIGYFVLINVYFVPLRSILESISMTAGWFLSLYLLGKEISLDPSTITKKYAIVFGIGLLVYFVFPPV
;
A
#
# COMPACT_ATOMS: atom_id res chain seq x y z
N MET A 1 2.16 -29.61 7.89
CA MET A 1 1.18 -28.60 8.39
C MET A 1 1.82 -27.40 9.10
N ARG A 2 2.88 -27.55 9.94
CA ARG A 2 3.60 -26.41 10.57
C ARG A 2 4.28 -25.45 9.57
N LEU A 3 4.96 -25.98 8.55
CA LEU A 3 5.62 -25.19 7.50
C LEU A 3 4.65 -24.26 6.74
N HIS A 4 3.43 -24.72 6.49
CA HIS A 4 2.42 -23.93 5.77
C HIS A 4 1.85 -22.79 6.63
N LYS A 5 1.73 -22.99 7.96
CA LYS A 5 1.31 -21.94 8.90
C LYS A 5 2.36 -20.83 9.03
N LEU A 6 3.64 -21.18 9.04
CA LEU A 6 4.74 -20.20 9.06
C LEU A 6 4.72 -19.32 7.80
N ALA A 7 4.57 -19.90 6.62
CA ALA A 7 4.50 -19.13 5.36
C ALA A 7 3.32 -18.14 5.30
N VAL A 8 2.16 -18.50 5.87
CA VAL A 8 0.99 -17.60 5.94
C VAL A 8 1.20 -16.48 6.96
N LEU A 9 1.78 -16.79 8.12
CA LEU A 9 2.11 -15.77 9.13
C LEU A 9 3.19 -14.81 8.64
N ASP A 10 4.19 -15.30 7.90
CA ASP A 10 5.22 -14.46 7.29
C ASP A 10 4.63 -13.52 6.24
N PHE A 11 3.71 -14.02 5.40
CA PHE A 11 2.97 -13.20 4.45
C PHE A 11 2.15 -12.10 5.14
N ILE A 12 1.35 -12.47 6.14
CA ILE A 12 0.54 -11.50 6.91
C ILE A 12 1.43 -10.46 7.59
N SER A 13 2.54 -10.89 8.18
CA SER A 13 3.47 -10.00 8.89
C SER A 13 4.14 -9.00 7.95
N ILE A 14 4.58 -9.45 6.77
CA ILE A 14 5.19 -8.58 5.75
C ILE A 14 4.15 -7.60 5.22
N VAL A 15 2.94 -8.05 4.89
CA VAL A 15 1.88 -7.19 4.38
C VAL A 15 1.47 -6.15 5.42
N LEU A 16 1.33 -6.54 6.69
CA LEU A 16 1.06 -5.61 7.78
C LEU A 16 2.21 -4.62 8.00
N LEU A 17 3.47 -5.08 7.97
CA LEU A 17 4.62 -4.19 8.14
C LEU A 17 4.68 -3.13 7.03
N TYR A 18 4.52 -3.55 5.78
CA TYR A 18 4.53 -2.65 4.62
C TYR A 18 3.31 -1.72 4.60
N GLY A 19 2.13 -2.24 4.96
CA GLY A 19 0.91 -1.46 5.12
C GLY A 19 1.06 -0.41 6.23
N VAL A 20 1.58 -0.81 7.39
CA VAL A 20 1.86 0.11 8.50
C VAL A 20 2.88 1.15 8.08
N ILE A 21 3.99 0.82 7.41
CA ILE A 21 5.00 1.83 7.03
C ILE A 21 4.46 2.79 5.96
N ALA A 22 3.78 2.27 4.92
CA ALA A 22 3.22 3.10 3.86
C ALA A 22 2.16 4.08 4.39
N TYR A 23 1.33 3.61 5.33
CA TYR A 23 0.18 4.37 5.83
C TYR A 23 0.39 5.04 7.19
N SER A 24 1.47 4.76 7.94
CA SER A 24 1.87 5.54 9.13
C SER A 24 2.09 7.02 8.80
N ASN A 25 2.31 7.32 7.52
CA ASN A 25 2.48 8.68 7.03
C ASN A 25 1.15 9.41 6.89
N GLN A 26 0.03 8.67 6.78
CA GLN A 26 -1.32 9.23 6.94
C GLN A 26 -1.60 9.68 8.36
N ILE A 27 -1.03 8.97 9.30
CA ILE A 27 -1.31 9.07 10.73
C ILE A 27 -0.69 10.32 11.34
N LEU A 28 0.36 10.88 10.75
CA LEU A 28 0.88 12.21 11.12
C LEU A 28 -0.15 13.33 10.87
N GLY A 29 -0.97 13.24 9.82
CA GLY A 29 -2.10 14.15 9.60
C GLY A 29 -3.24 13.92 10.60
N PHE A 30 -3.47 12.66 10.97
CA PHE A 30 -4.42 12.27 12.01
C PHE A 30 -3.98 12.73 13.41
N TYR A 31 -2.67 12.74 13.70
CA TYR A 31 -2.10 13.23 14.95
C TYR A 31 -2.36 14.73 15.12
N ALA A 32 -2.12 15.54 14.08
CA ALA A 32 -2.41 16.97 14.12
C ALA A 32 -3.91 17.25 14.33
N MET A 33 -4.80 16.48 13.68
CA MET A 33 -6.24 16.56 13.88
C MET A 33 -6.66 16.14 15.31
N LEU A 34 -6.10 15.05 15.83
CA LEU A 34 -6.37 14.58 17.20
C LEU A 34 -5.89 15.58 18.25
N GLN A 35 -4.76 16.27 18.03
CA GLN A 35 -4.31 17.35 18.90
C GLN A 35 -5.26 18.55 18.88
N ILE A 36 -5.74 18.96 17.70
CA ILE A 36 -6.73 20.05 17.57
C ILE A 36 -8.06 19.67 18.25
N MET A 37 -8.44 18.40 18.21
CA MET A 37 -9.68 17.89 18.82
C MET A 37 -9.54 17.51 20.31
N GLY A 38 -8.37 17.70 20.93
CA GLY A 38 -8.12 17.30 22.33
C GLY A 38 -8.31 15.80 22.58
N ALA A 39 -8.16 14.97 21.54
CA ALA A 39 -8.49 13.56 21.58
C ALA A 39 -7.29 12.71 22.04
N SER A 40 -7.57 11.59 22.72
CA SER A 40 -6.52 10.73 23.27
C SER A 40 -5.63 10.13 22.18
N ILE A 41 -4.32 10.11 22.45
CA ILE A 41 -3.28 9.53 21.60
C ILE A 41 -3.59 8.08 21.20
N TRP A 42 -4.34 7.34 22.03
CA TRP A 42 -4.68 5.94 21.77
C TRP A 42 -5.51 5.75 20.49
N LYS A 43 -6.28 6.77 20.05
CA LYS A 43 -7.06 6.73 18.80
C LYS A 43 -6.18 6.62 17.55
N ILE A 44 -4.90 6.97 17.65
CA ILE A 44 -3.92 6.77 16.58
C ILE A 44 -3.76 5.29 16.27
N TRP A 45 -3.66 4.43 17.28
CA TRP A 45 -3.48 2.99 17.08
C TRP A 45 -4.67 2.37 16.34
N VAL A 46 -5.88 2.87 16.56
CA VAL A 46 -7.07 2.43 15.81
C VAL A 46 -6.94 2.79 14.32
N ALA A 47 -6.44 3.98 14.00
CA ALA A 47 -6.14 4.37 12.62
C ALA A 47 -5.02 3.52 12.02
N VAL A 48 -3.92 3.25 12.76
CA VAL A 48 -2.83 2.35 12.32
C VAL A 48 -3.38 0.98 11.95
N ILE A 49 -4.15 0.38 12.86
CA ILE A 49 -4.69 -0.97 12.69
C ILE A 49 -5.70 -1.02 11.54
N GLY A 50 -6.63 -0.06 11.50
CA GLY A 50 -7.66 -0.01 10.46
C GLY A 50 -7.06 0.07 9.07
N VAL A 51 -5.99 0.84 8.92
CA VAL A 51 -5.32 0.97 7.64
C VAL A 51 -4.46 -0.25 7.29
N GLY A 52 -3.79 -0.86 8.27
CA GLY A 52 -3.10 -2.14 8.08
C GLY A 52 -4.05 -3.25 7.61
N ILE A 53 -5.25 -3.34 8.20
CA ILE A 53 -6.31 -4.28 7.79
C ILE A 53 -6.78 -3.98 6.36
N ARG A 54 -7.02 -2.71 6.03
CA ARG A 54 -7.43 -2.31 4.68
C ARG A 54 -6.41 -2.73 3.63
N PHE A 55 -5.12 -2.50 3.89
CA PHE A 55 -4.06 -2.91 2.99
C PHE A 55 -3.96 -4.44 2.86
N LEU A 56 -4.08 -5.17 3.98
CA LEU A 56 -4.13 -6.63 3.96
C LEU A 56 -5.28 -7.16 3.09
N LEU A 57 -6.45 -6.53 3.17
CA LEU A 57 -7.61 -6.86 2.32
C LEU A 57 -7.31 -6.59 0.83
N GLN A 58 -6.74 -5.44 0.49
CA GLN A 58 -6.37 -5.12 -0.90
C GLN A 58 -5.44 -6.18 -1.51
N VAL A 59 -4.35 -6.50 -0.80
CA VAL A 59 -3.36 -7.49 -1.27
C VAL A 59 -3.96 -8.89 -1.34
N SER A 60 -4.82 -9.24 -0.37
CA SER A 60 -5.49 -10.54 -0.33
C SER A 60 -6.50 -10.70 -1.48
N ILE A 61 -7.23 -9.64 -1.84
CA ILE A 61 -8.15 -9.64 -3.00
C ILE A 61 -7.36 -9.82 -4.30
N ILE A 62 -6.28 -9.05 -4.48
CA ILE A 62 -5.40 -9.16 -5.65
C ILE A 62 -4.81 -10.57 -5.75
N GLY A 63 -4.31 -11.11 -4.65
CA GLY A 63 -3.74 -12.46 -4.58
C GLY A 63 -4.76 -13.55 -4.88
N LEU A 64 -5.97 -13.45 -4.33
CA LEU A 64 -7.06 -14.38 -4.60
C LEU A 64 -7.44 -14.38 -6.08
N PHE A 65 -7.57 -13.20 -6.69
CA PHE A 65 -7.90 -13.07 -8.10
C PHE A 65 -6.84 -13.65 -9.02
N ILE A 66 -5.56 -13.36 -8.75
CA ILE A 66 -4.43 -13.94 -9.48
C ILE A 66 -4.47 -15.46 -9.34
N TRP A 67 -4.74 -15.99 -8.16
CA TRP A 67 -4.86 -17.43 -7.96
C TRP A 67 -6.01 -18.05 -8.76
N VAL A 68 -7.19 -17.44 -8.75
CA VAL A 68 -8.36 -17.96 -9.48
C VAL A 68 -8.18 -17.88 -11.00
N THR A 69 -7.61 -16.79 -11.51
CA THR A 69 -7.55 -16.52 -12.96
C THR A 69 -6.31 -17.09 -13.65
N LEU A 70 -5.18 -17.12 -12.94
CA LEU A 70 -3.90 -17.58 -13.46
C LEU A 70 -3.45 -18.92 -12.85
N GLY A 71 -4.17 -19.45 -11.86
CA GLY A 71 -3.75 -20.66 -11.14
C GLY A 71 -2.51 -20.45 -10.28
N TYR A 72 -2.07 -19.20 -10.09
CA TYR A 72 -0.78 -18.86 -9.50
C TYR A 72 -0.91 -18.37 -8.05
N ARG A 73 -0.12 -18.93 -7.13
CA ARG A 73 -0.08 -18.48 -5.73
C ARG A 73 1.10 -17.54 -5.51
N ILE A 74 0.79 -16.29 -5.19
CA ILE A 74 1.79 -15.27 -4.91
C ILE A 74 2.57 -15.63 -3.64
N GLY A 75 3.89 -15.66 -3.76
CA GLY A 75 4.81 -15.86 -2.64
C GLY A 75 5.18 -14.57 -1.91
N ALA A 76 5.66 -14.71 -0.68
CA ALA A 76 6.11 -13.56 0.14
C ALA A 76 7.27 -12.78 -0.50
N GLY A 77 8.15 -13.45 -1.26
CA GLY A 77 9.27 -12.80 -1.95
C GLY A 77 8.81 -11.85 -3.07
N GLU A 78 7.80 -12.26 -3.85
CA GLU A 78 7.23 -11.49 -4.94
C GLU A 78 6.45 -10.27 -4.41
N VAL A 79 5.73 -10.45 -3.31
CA VAL A 79 5.11 -9.35 -2.55
C VAL A 79 6.18 -8.36 -2.11
N LYS A 80 7.26 -8.85 -1.47
CA LYS A 80 8.30 -7.97 -0.91
C LYS A 80 8.90 -7.04 -1.96
N SER A 81 9.25 -7.54 -3.15
CA SER A 81 9.81 -6.72 -4.23
C SER A 81 8.75 -5.83 -4.89
N ALA A 82 7.54 -6.36 -5.10
CA ALA A 82 6.44 -5.60 -5.69
C ALA A 82 6.03 -4.39 -4.85
N PHE A 83 6.11 -4.44 -3.52
CA PHE A 83 5.67 -3.33 -2.66
C PHE A 83 6.76 -2.30 -2.30
N VAL A 84 7.99 -2.44 -2.82
CA VAL A 84 9.05 -1.43 -2.64
C VAL A 84 8.66 -0.04 -3.18
N PRO A 85 8.06 0.11 -4.38
CA PRO A 85 7.60 1.41 -4.88
C PRO A 85 6.57 2.08 -3.97
N LEU A 86 5.62 1.30 -3.44
CA LEU A 86 4.58 1.81 -2.54
C LEU A 86 5.17 2.31 -1.21
N LEU A 87 6.19 1.60 -0.68
CA LEU A 87 6.95 2.08 0.48
C LEU A 87 7.68 3.38 0.19
N ALA A 88 8.36 3.48 -0.95
CA ALA A 88 9.10 4.69 -1.33
C ALA A 88 8.16 5.90 -1.46
N ALA A 89 6.99 5.69 -2.06
CA ALA A 89 5.93 6.71 -2.13
C ALA A 89 5.43 7.12 -0.74
N GLY A 90 5.19 6.14 0.14
CA GLY A 90 4.84 6.40 1.53
C GLY A 90 5.88 7.26 2.25
N VAL A 91 7.17 6.88 2.18
CA VAL A 91 8.29 7.63 2.77
C VAL A 91 8.33 9.07 2.23
N PHE A 92 8.21 9.24 0.91
CA PHE A 92 8.13 10.58 0.30
C PHE A 92 6.98 11.42 0.87
N CYS A 93 5.78 10.83 1.00
CA CYS A 93 4.64 11.52 1.61
C CYS A 93 4.92 11.95 3.06
N THR A 94 5.60 11.11 3.85
CA THR A 94 6.07 11.46 5.21
C THR A 94 6.89 12.73 5.22
N ILE A 95 7.89 12.79 4.34
CA ILE A 95 8.85 13.88 4.28
C ILE A 95 8.13 15.16 3.86
N MET A 96 7.27 15.06 2.85
CA MET A 96 6.44 16.19 2.38
C MET A 96 5.50 16.71 3.48
N ARG A 97 4.92 15.83 4.30
CA ARG A 97 4.11 16.22 5.46
C ARG A 97 4.95 16.87 6.55
N PHE A 98 6.11 16.31 6.87
CA PHE A 98 7.01 16.88 7.86
C PHE A 98 7.45 18.30 7.46
N ILE A 99 7.88 18.48 6.21
CA ILE A 99 8.23 19.81 5.65
C ILE A 99 6.99 20.72 5.68
N GLY A 100 5.82 20.22 5.24
CA GLY A 100 4.58 20.98 5.24
C GLY A 100 4.12 21.45 6.62
N TYR A 101 4.29 20.64 7.66
CA TYR A 101 3.86 20.99 9.02
C TYR A 101 4.86 21.85 9.78
N PHE A 102 6.17 21.60 9.64
CA PHE A 102 7.21 22.24 10.46
C PHE A 102 7.97 23.36 9.75
N VAL A 103 8.03 23.35 8.42
CA VAL A 103 8.84 24.29 7.63
C VAL A 103 7.95 25.25 6.83
N LEU A 104 6.86 24.76 6.25
CA LEU A 104 5.96 25.52 5.39
C LEU A 104 4.60 25.76 6.07
N ILE A 105 4.56 26.65 7.07
CA ILE A 105 3.32 27.07 7.77
C ILE A 105 2.32 27.77 6.81
N ASN A 106 2.70 27.99 5.56
CA ASN A 106 1.91 28.69 4.58
C ASN A 106 0.80 27.79 3.99
N VAL A 107 -0.45 28.19 4.25
CA VAL A 107 -1.70 27.52 3.83
C VAL A 107 -1.76 27.25 2.32
N TYR A 108 -1.13 28.09 1.49
CA TYR A 108 -1.13 27.90 0.03
C TYR A 108 -0.33 26.67 -0.44
N PHE A 109 0.53 26.09 0.39
CA PHE A 109 1.28 24.88 0.06
C PHE A 109 0.55 23.59 0.45
N VAL A 110 -0.52 23.67 1.23
CA VAL A 110 -1.31 22.49 1.64
C VAL A 110 -1.95 21.77 0.44
N PRO A 111 -2.59 22.46 -0.53
CA PRO A 111 -3.13 21.81 -1.71
C PRO A 111 -2.04 21.20 -2.60
N LEU A 112 -0.93 21.91 -2.80
CA LEU A 112 0.20 21.42 -3.60
C LEU A 112 0.80 20.14 -3.00
N ARG A 113 1.00 20.12 -1.68
CA ARG A 113 1.44 18.93 -0.95
C ARG A 113 0.48 17.77 -1.17
N SER A 114 -0.82 17.99 -1.00
CA SER A 114 -1.85 16.96 -1.19
C SER A 114 -1.84 16.37 -2.61
N ILE A 115 -1.63 17.21 -3.64
CA ILE A 115 -1.53 16.77 -5.03
C ILE A 115 -0.28 15.91 -5.23
N LEU A 116 0.88 16.35 -4.73
CA LEU A 116 2.14 15.60 -4.85
C LEU A 116 2.11 14.25 -4.12
N GLU A 117 1.50 14.21 -2.94
CA GLU A 117 1.27 12.96 -2.21
C GLU A 117 0.38 12.00 -3.02
N SER A 118 -0.71 12.51 -3.60
CA SER A 118 -1.64 11.72 -4.41
C SER A 118 -0.95 11.15 -5.66
N ILE A 119 -0.15 11.96 -6.36
CA ILE A 119 0.64 11.54 -7.52
C ILE A 119 1.64 10.46 -7.11
N SER A 120 2.36 10.67 -6.01
CA SER A 120 3.38 9.73 -5.53
C SER A 120 2.76 8.37 -5.16
N MET A 121 1.67 8.35 -4.40
CA MET A 121 0.97 7.12 -4.01
C MET A 121 0.39 6.38 -5.22
N THR A 122 -0.17 7.13 -6.19
CA THR A 122 -0.70 6.56 -7.44
C THR A 122 0.42 5.91 -8.26
N ALA A 123 1.54 6.61 -8.42
CA ALA A 123 2.70 6.08 -9.15
C ALA A 123 3.28 4.85 -8.44
N GLY A 124 3.42 4.89 -7.11
CA GLY A 124 3.85 3.76 -6.29
C GLY A 124 2.94 2.54 -6.48
N TRP A 125 1.62 2.74 -6.46
CA TRP A 125 0.64 1.67 -6.67
C TRP A 125 0.77 1.01 -8.04
N PHE A 126 0.80 1.80 -9.12
CA PHE A 126 0.90 1.24 -10.48
C PHE A 126 2.26 0.57 -10.73
N LEU A 127 3.35 1.13 -10.20
CA LEU A 127 4.66 0.50 -10.31
C LEU A 127 4.72 -0.81 -9.51
N SER A 128 4.02 -0.88 -8.37
CA SER A 128 3.88 -2.12 -7.60
C SER A 128 3.14 -3.21 -8.36
N LEU A 129 2.03 -2.87 -9.04
CA LEU A 129 1.32 -3.82 -9.88
C LEU A 129 2.17 -4.30 -11.07
N TYR A 130 2.92 -3.38 -11.69
CA TYR A 130 3.84 -3.73 -12.76
C TYR A 130 4.92 -4.72 -12.29
N LEU A 131 5.55 -4.46 -11.15
CA LEU A 131 6.58 -5.34 -10.59
C LEU A 131 6.02 -6.69 -10.15
N LEU A 132 4.82 -6.71 -9.54
CA LEU A 132 4.12 -7.96 -9.23
C LEU A 132 3.86 -8.77 -10.52
N GLY A 133 3.39 -8.07 -11.56
CA GLY A 133 3.26 -8.59 -12.90
C GLY A 133 4.60 -8.89 -13.58
N LYS A 134 5.76 -8.57 -13.03
CA LYS A 134 7.05 -9.02 -13.57
C LYS A 134 7.50 -10.30 -12.90
N GLU A 135 7.40 -10.36 -11.57
CA GLU A 135 7.91 -11.45 -10.73
C GLU A 135 7.19 -12.79 -10.93
N ILE A 136 5.88 -12.78 -11.22
CA ILE A 136 5.10 -14.03 -11.41
C ILE A 136 5.69 -14.86 -12.57
N SER A 137 6.33 -15.98 -12.27
CA SER A 137 6.89 -16.86 -13.29
C SER A 137 5.78 -17.69 -13.95
N LEU A 138 5.34 -17.27 -15.14
CA LEU A 138 4.39 -18.00 -15.99
C LEU A 138 4.97 -18.13 -17.40
N ASP A 139 4.46 -19.11 -18.16
CA ASP A 139 4.91 -19.37 -19.52
C ASP A 139 4.86 -18.11 -20.41
N PRO A 140 5.84 -17.93 -21.33
CA PRO A 140 5.93 -16.75 -22.20
C PRO A 140 4.67 -16.48 -23.04
N SER A 141 3.91 -17.53 -23.37
CA SER A 141 2.64 -17.46 -24.10
C SER A 141 1.51 -16.77 -23.30
N THR A 142 1.68 -16.59 -21.99
CA THR A 142 0.70 -16.00 -21.07
C THR A 142 1.09 -14.62 -20.54
N ILE A 143 2.20 -14.04 -21.01
CA ILE A 143 2.75 -12.76 -20.51
C ILE A 143 1.70 -11.64 -20.56
N THR A 144 1.07 -11.42 -21.72
CA THR A 144 0.10 -10.33 -21.91
C THR A 144 -1.13 -10.52 -21.02
N LYS A 145 -1.60 -11.75 -20.87
CA LYS A 145 -2.73 -12.12 -20.01
C LYS A 145 -2.41 -11.86 -18.53
N LYS A 146 -1.18 -12.19 -18.11
CA LYS A 146 -0.69 -11.97 -16.74
C LYS A 146 -0.69 -10.49 -16.37
N TYR A 147 -0.06 -9.63 -17.18
CA TYR A 147 -0.06 -8.19 -16.93
C TYR A 147 -1.47 -7.60 -16.96
N ALA A 148 -2.30 -7.98 -17.94
CA ALA A 148 -3.67 -7.49 -18.04
C ALA A 148 -4.52 -7.84 -16.80
N ILE A 149 -4.36 -9.06 -16.25
CA ILE A 149 -5.07 -9.48 -15.04
C ILE A 149 -4.55 -8.70 -13.82
N VAL A 150 -3.23 -8.64 -13.62
CA VAL A 150 -2.62 -7.96 -12.46
C VAL A 150 -2.96 -6.47 -12.47
N PHE A 151 -2.83 -5.80 -13.62
CA PHE A 151 -3.23 -4.40 -13.76
C PHE A 151 -4.74 -4.21 -13.63
N GLY A 152 -5.54 -5.08 -14.26
CA GLY A 152 -7.00 -4.98 -14.24
C GLY A 152 -7.57 -5.10 -12.82
N ILE A 153 -7.15 -6.12 -12.06
CA ILE A 153 -7.58 -6.26 -10.67
C ILE A 153 -6.99 -5.16 -9.78
N GLY A 154 -5.74 -4.77 -10.02
CA GLY A 154 -5.11 -3.69 -9.27
C GLY A 154 -5.78 -2.33 -9.48
N LEU A 155 -6.29 -2.07 -10.68
CA LEU A 155 -7.08 -0.88 -11.02
C LEU A 155 -8.46 -0.94 -10.34
N LEU A 156 -9.12 -2.10 -10.34
CA LEU A 156 -10.39 -2.30 -9.63
C LEU A 156 -10.23 -2.08 -8.12
N VAL A 157 -9.20 -2.66 -7.52
CA VAL A 157 -8.89 -2.51 -6.09
C VAL A 157 -8.52 -1.06 -5.76
N TYR A 158 -7.83 -0.35 -6.65
CA TYR A 158 -7.57 1.08 -6.50
C TYR A 158 -8.88 1.90 -6.44
N PHE A 159 -9.88 1.61 -7.27
CA PHE A 159 -11.14 2.35 -7.25
C PHE A 159 -12.03 2.01 -6.06
N VAL A 160 -12.07 0.75 -5.63
CA VAL A 160 -12.88 0.31 -4.48
C VAL A 160 -12.21 0.70 -3.15
N PHE A 161 -10.88 0.61 -3.10
CA PHE A 161 -10.08 0.94 -1.94
C PHE A 161 -8.94 1.88 -2.36
N PRO A 162 -9.20 3.17 -2.64
CA PRO A 162 -8.14 4.08 -3.04
C PRO A 162 -7.09 4.24 -1.94
N PRO A 163 -5.80 4.29 -2.28
CA PRO A 163 -4.73 4.61 -1.33
C PRO A 163 -4.80 6.10 -0.98
N VAL A 164 -5.84 6.46 -0.23
CA VAL A 164 -6.10 7.79 0.34
C VAL A 164 -5.40 7.87 1.65
#